data_AF-A0A9D8MYP5-F1
#
_entry.id   AF-A0A9D8MYP5-F1
#
_cell.length_a   1.000
_cell.length_b   1.000
_cell.length_c   1.000
_cell.angle_alpha   90.00
_cell.angle_beta   90.00
_cell.angle_gamma   90.00
#
_symmetry.space_group_name_H-M   'P 1'
#
loop_
_entity.id
_entity.type
_entity.pdbx_description
1 polymer ?
#
loop_
_entity_poly.entity_id
_entity_poly.type
_entity_poly.pdbx_seq_one_letter_code
_entity_poly.pdbx_strand_id
1 'polypeptide(L)' 'MKEENLTQVALANKIGVKQNTISAWLLEKKEPSIRSLWLLADYFNIDVDYLIGRKDY' A
#
# COMPACT_ATOMS: atom_id res chain seq x y z
N MET A 1 10.80 5.05 -13.85
CA MET A 1 9.34 5.25 -14.07
C MET A 1 8.59 4.01 -14.55
N LYS A 2 9.10 3.18 -15.49
CA LYS A 2 8.38 1.96 -15.93
C LYS A 2 8.37 0.84 -14.88
N GLU A 3 9.48 0.63 -14.18
CA GLU A 3 9.58 -0.41 -13.14
C GLU A 3 8.65 -0.13 -11.95
N GLU A 4 8.57 1.12 -11.47
CA GLU A 4 7.67 1.50 -10.38
C GLU A 4 6.17 1.39 -10.74
N ASN A 5 5.83 1.58 -12.02
CA ASN A 5 4.46 1.32 -12.47
C ASN A 5 4.13 -0.17 -12.43
N LEU A 6 5.08 -1.01 -12.86
CA LEU A 6 4.96 -2.47 -12.80
C LEU A 6 4.81 -2.97 -11.36
N THR A 7 5.57 -2.40 -10.41
CA THR A 7 5.46 -2.78 -8.99
C THR A 7 4.16 -2.30 -8.36
N GLN A 8 3.67 -1.11 -8.69
CA GLN A 8 2.35 -0.64 -8.23
C GLN A 8 1.22 -1.50 -8.78
N VAL A 9 1.27 -1.92 -10.05
CA VAL A 9 0.31 -2.86 -10.64
C VAL A 9 0.36 -4.21 -9.94
N ALA A 10 1.56 -4.75 -9.71
CA ALA A 10 1.74 -6.04 -9.04
C ALA A 10 1.20 -6.01 -7.60
N LEU A 11 1.51 -4.95 -6.85
CA LEU A 11 0.99 -4.73 -5.51
C LEU A 11 -0.54 -4.62 -5.52
N ALA A 12 -1.09 -3.79 -6.42
CA ALA A 12 -2.52 -3.59 -6.55
C ALA A 12 -3.26 -4.91 -6.83
N ASN A 13 -2.74 -5.72 -7.75
CA ASN A 13 -3.28 -7.04 -8.07
C ASN A 13 -3.22 -7.99 -6.87
N LYS A 14 -2.13 -7.96 -6.10
CA LYS A 14 -1.93 -8.85 -4.95
C LYS A 14 -2.89 -8.53 -3.80
N ILE A 15 -3.11 -7.25 -3.52
CA ILE A 15 -4.00 -6.80 -2.42
C ILE A 15 -5.45 -6.57 -2.90
N GLY A 16 -5.75 -6.79 -4.18
CA GLY A 16 -7.10 -6.71 -4.73
C GLY A 16 -7.64 -5.29 -4.90
N VAL A 17 -6.79 -4.31 -5.19
CA VAL A 17 -7.18 -2.93 -5.49
C VAL A 17 -6.77 -2.53 -6.90
N LYS A 18 -7.25 -1.38 -7.38
CA LYS A 18 -6.83 -0.83 -8.67
C LYS A 18 -5.48 -0.12 -8.51
N GLN A 19 -4.63 -0.15 -9.56
CA GLN A 19 -3.34 0.54 -9.54
C GLN A 19 -3.47 2.03 -9.20
N ASN A 20 -4.51 2.70 -9.73
CA ASN A 20 -4.77 4.11 -9.43
C ASN A 20 -5.04 4.38 -7.93
N THR A 21 -5.47 3.36 -7.18
CA THR A 21 -5.71 3.46 -5.74
C THR A 21 -4.38 3.48 -5.00
N ILE A 22 -3.42 2.63 -5.39
CA ILE A 22 -2.05 2.68 -4.89
C ILE A 22 -1.42 4.04 -5.18
N SER A 23 -1.54 4.54 -6.42
CA SER A 23 -0.99 5.85 -6.77
C SER A 23 -1.64 6.99 -5.98
N ALA A 24 -2.94 6.90 -5.69
CA ALA A 24 -3.62 7.91 -4.87
C ALA A 24 -3.13 7.91 -3.42
N TRP A 25 -2.79 6.75 -2.86
CA TRP A 25 -2.19 6.64 -1.52
C TRP A 25 -0.78 7.24 -1.49
N LEU A 26 0.07 6.90 -2.46
CA LEU A 26 1.45 7.41 -2.54
C LEU A 26 1.53 8.92 -2.81
N LEU A 27 0.52 9.48 -3.47
CA LEU A 27 0.39 10.92 -3.74
C LEU A 27 -0.43 11.66 -2.67
N GLU A 28 -0.77 10.99 -1.56
CA GLU A 28 -1.55 11.57 -0.44
C GLU A 28 -2.92 12.15 -0.86
N LYS A 29 -3.44 11.72 -2.02
CA LYS A 29 -4.74 12.17 -2.54
C LYS A 29 -5.91 11.45 -1.87
N LYS A 30 -5.64 10.30 -1.28
CA LYS A 30 -6.63 9.45 -0.62
C LYS A 30 -5.95 8.65 0.47
N GLU A 31 -6.65 8.46 1.59
CA GLU A 31 -6.17 7.55 2.63
C GLU A 31 -6.58 6.09 2.35
N PRO A 32 -5.72 5.11 2.69
CA PRO A 32 -6.10 3.71 2.69
C PRO A 32 -7.16 3.41 3.76
N SER A 33 -8.06 2.48 3.47
CA SER A 33 -8.98 1.97 4.49
C SER A 33 -8.24 1.08 5.50
N ILE A 34 -8.82 0.84 6.68
CA ILE A 34 -8.27 -0.12 7.67
C ILE A 34 -8.01 -1.49 7.03
N ARG A 35 -8.94 -1.98 6.19
CA ARG A 35 -8.75 -3.24 5.46
C ARG A 35 -7.57 -3.18 4.49
N SER A 36 -7.35 -2.04 3.83
CA SER A 36 -6.22 -1.84 2.94
C SER A 36 -4.90 -1.81 3.69
N LEU A 37 -4.85 -1.14 4.84
CA LEU A 37 -3.67 -1.12 5.71
C LEU A 37 -3.33 -2.53 6.20
N TRP A 38 -4.32 -3.31 6.62
CA TRP A 38 -4.12 -4.70 7.00
C TRP A 38 -3.55 -5.56 5.86
N LEU A 39 -4.12 -5.46 4.65
CA LEU A 39 -3.63 -6.20 3.49
C LEU A 39 -2.20 -5.79 3.08
N LEU A 40 -1.84 -4.52 3.24
CA LEU A 40 -0.48 -4.04 3.01
C LEU A 40 0.49 -4.59 4.05
N ALA A 41 0.11 -4.57 5.33
CA ALA A 41 0.89 -5.13 6.43
C ALA A 41 1.15 -6.64 6.23
N ASP A 42 0.11 -7.41 5.88
CA ASP A 42 0.23 -8.84 5.55
C ASP A 42 1.13 -9.08 4.33
N TYR A 43 1.03 -8.23 3.29
CA TYR A 43 1.84 -8.36 2.08
C TYR A 43 3.34 -8.11 2.35
N PHE A 44 3.66 -7.09 3.13
CA PHE A 44 5.04 -6.75 3.48
C PHE A 44 5.57 -7.52 4.68
N ASN A 45 4.71 -8.30 5.36
CA ASN A 45 5.01 -9.04 6.57
C ASN A 45 5.58 -8.13 7.68
N ILE A 46 4.90 -7.01 7.94
CA ILE A 46 5.21 -5.99 8.95
C ILE A 46 3.96 -5.67 9.77
N ASP A 47 4.08 -4.99 10.92
CA ASP A 47 2.89 -4.51 11.62
C ASP A 47 2.28 -3.28 10.95
N VAL A 48 0.96 -3.14 11.10
CA VAL A 48 0.23 -1.93 10.69
C VAL A 48 0.80 -0.68 11.39
N ASP A 49 1.21 -0.80 12.66
CA ASP A 49 1.80 0.32 13.42
C ASP A 49 3.04 0.91 12.74
N TYR A 50 3.87 0.08 12.11
CA TYR A 50 5.04 0.52 11.35
C TYR A 50 4.67 1.05 9.98
N LEU A 51 3.72 0.41 9.31
CA LEU A 51 3.21 0.86 8.01
C LEU A 51 2.68 2.31 8.08
N ILE A 52 2.06 2.70 9.20
CA ILE A 52 1.50 4.04 9.40
C ILE A 52 2.44 5.01 10.15
N GLY A 53 3.66 4.59 10.49
CA GLY A 53 4.62 5.43 11.22
C GLY A 53 4.20 5.75 12.67
N ARG A 54 3.37 4.90 13.29
CA ARG A 54 3.00 5.03 14.71
C ARG A 54 4.12 4.52 15.63
N LYS A 55 4.92 3.57 15.15
CA LYS A 55 6.12 3.08 15.83
C LYS A 55 7.26 2.98 14.84
N ASP A 56 8.41 3.51 15.24
CA ASP A 56 9.69 3.22 14.63
C ASP A 56 10.34 2.17 15.53
N TYR A 57 10.58 0.96 15.01
CA TYR A 57 11.43 -0.02 15.70
C TYR A 57 12.89 0.17 15.28
#